data_AF-A0A2E8HA33-F1
#
_entry.id   AF-A0A2E8HA33-F1
#
_cell.length_a   1.000
_cell.length_b   1.000
_cell.length_c   1.000
_cell.angle_alpha   90.00
_cell.angle_beta   90.00
_cell.angle_gamma   90.00
#
_symmetry.space_group_name_H-M   'P 1'
#
loop_
_entity.id
_entity.type
_entity.pdbx_description
1 polymer ?
#
loop_
_entity_poly.entity_id
_entity_poly.type
_entity_poly.pdbx_seq_one_letter_code
_entity_poly.pdbx_strand_id
1 'polypeptide(L)'
;MPVAAWTTRLLYLARGLLIVWAGFWSWFALVHLAEGLGALPHVAKIVVPLAGVAVLAWTRPFWGGLVLLAGALLTAWYFEHSAARFMLSLPAMLLAVMFVVIARFDSQPEQTLQRGSHQDESEPT
;
A
#
# COMPACT_ATOMS: atom_id res chain seq x y z
N MET A 1 19.14 18.56 -5.29
CA MET A 1 17.82 18.50 -4.61
C MET A 1 17.71 17.13 -3.95
N PRO A 2 17.52 17.05 -2.63
CA PRO A 2 17.75 15.82 -1.89
C PRO A 2 16.69 14.78 -2.27
N VAL A 3 17.13 13.61 -2.73
CA VAL A 3 16.28 12.49 -3.14
C VAL A 3 15.22 12.16 -2.07
N ALA A 4 15.60 12.32 -0.79
CA ALA A 4 14.73 12.15 0.38
C ALA A 4 13.48 13.07 0.41
N ALA A 5 13.57 14.30 -0.12
CA ALA A 5 12.41 15.21 -0.13
C ALA A 5 11.36 14.79 -1.16
N TRP A 6 11.78 14.14 -2.26
CA TRP A 6 10.88 13.67 -3.30
C TRP A 6 10.20 12.35 -2.92
N THR A 7 10.94 11.40 -2.33
CA THR A 7 10.37 10.14 -1.83
C THR A 7 9.31 10.38 -0.76
N THR A 8 9.57 11.30 0.16
CA THR A 8 8.62 11.70 1.21
C THR A 8 7.31 12.26 0.62
N ARG A 9 7.39 13.16 -0.37
CA ARG A 9 6.21 13.71 -1.05
C ARG A 9 5.40 12.63 -1.78
N LEU A 10 6.09 11.74 -2.49
CA LEU A 10 5.45 10.62 -3.20
C LEU A 10 4.76 9.65 -2.22
N LEU A 11 5.35 9.40 -1.06
CA LEU A 11 4.76 8.55 -0.04
C LEU A 11 3.49 9.17 0.55
N TYR A 12 3.48 10.48 0.82
CA TYR A 12 2.27 11.18 1.25
C TYR A 12 1.19 11.21 0.16
N LEU A 13 1.56 11.36 -1.11
CA LEU A 13 0.62 11.24 -2.22
C LEU A 13 0.03 9.83 -2.31
N ALA A 14 0.85 8.78 -2.21
CA ALA A 14 0.39 7.40 -2.21
C ALA A 14 -0.56 7.09 -1.04
N ARG A 15 -0.24 7.62 0.15
CA ARG A 15 -1.11 7.57 1.34
C ARG A 15 -2.44 8.29 1.12
N GLY A 16 -2.41 9.49 0.52
CA GLY A 16 -3.61 10.24 0.18
C GLY A 16 -4.50 9.48 -0.80
N LEU A 17 -3.92 8.96 -1.88
CA LEU A 17 -4.65 8.11 -2.84
C LEU A 17 -5.22 6.86 -2.18
N LEU A 18 -4.46 6.21 -1.29
CA LEU A 18 -4.92 5.03 -0.56
C LEU A 18 -6.13 5.37 0.32
N ILE A 19 -6.13 6.52 1.01
CA ILE A 19 -7.28 6.98 1.81
C ILE A 19 -8.49 7.25 0.92
N VAL A 20 -8.31 7.97 -0.20
CA VAL A 20 -9.43 8.27 -1.11
C VAL A 20 -10.03 6.98 -1.68
N TRP A 21 -9.17 6.06 -2.13
CA TRP A 21 -9.60 4.78 -2.69
C TRP A 21 -10.26 3.89 -1.62
N ALA A 22 -9.64 3.73 -0.45
CA ALA A 22 -10.19 2.92 0.63
C ALA A 22 -11.48 3.53 1.22
N GLY A 23 -11.53 4.86 1.30
CA GLY A 23 -12.70 5.62 1.73
C GLY A 23 -13.88 5.43 0.77
N PHE A 24 -13.64 5.50 -0.54
CA PHE A 24 -14.66 5.23 -1.55
C PHE A 24 -15.26 3.83 -1.39
N TRP A 25 -14.44 2.79 -1.25
CA TRP A 25 -14.93 1.42 -1.07
C TRP A 25 -15.62 1.20 0.27
N SER A 26 -15.15 1.85 1.34
CA SER A 26 -15.80 1.80 2.65
C SER A 26 -17.16 2.48 2.62
N TRP A 27 -17.25 3.65 2.00
CA TRP A 27 -18.51 4.35 1.75
C TRP A 27 -19.47 3.49 0.93
N PHE A 28 -19.02 2.94 -0.20
CA PHE A 28 -19.83 2.06 -1.05
C PHE A 28 -20.37 0.85 -0.28
N ALA A 29 -19.54 0.21 0.54
CA ALA A 29 -19.95 -0.92 1.37
C ALA A 29 -21.00 -0.53 2.44
N LEU A 30 -20.88 0.66 3.02
CA LEU A 30 -21.87 1.20 3.97
C LEU A 30 -23.19 1.57 3.29
N VAL A 31 -23.16 2.14 2.08
CA VAL A 31 -24.38 2.40 1.29
C VAL A 31 -25.08 1.08 0.95
N HIS A 32 -24.34 0.06 0.50
CA HIS A 32 -24.88 -1.29 0.26
C HIS A 32 -25.55 -1.90 1.51
N LEU A 33 -25.00 -1.65 2.69
CA LEU A 33 -25.61 -2.06 3.97
C LEU A 33 -26.91 -1.31 4.23
N ALA A 34 -26.89 0.02 4.07
CA ALA A 34 -28.03 0.90 4.34
C ALA A 34 -29.22 0.62 3.40
N GLU A 35 -28.94 0.24 2.15
CA GLU A 35 -29.94 -0.16 1.17
C GLU A 35 -30.47 -1.60 1.39
N GLY A 36 -29.99 -2.32 2.41
CA GLY A 36 -30.40 -3.68 2.72
C GLY A 36 -29.90 -4.73 1.71
N LEU A 37 -29.00 -4.35 0.80
CA LEU A 37 -28.43 -5.21 -0.23
C LEU A 37 -27.30 -6.12 0.29
N GLY A 38 -26.79 -5.84 1.50
CA GLY A 38 -25.71 -6.59 2.11
C GLY A 38 -25.92 -6.87 3.59
N ALA A 39 -25.45 -8.02 4.05
CA ALA A 39 -25.39 -8.34 5.48
C ALA A 39 -24.19 -7.66 6.14
N LEU A 40 -24.38 -7.11 7.35
CA LEU A 40 -23.32 -6.51 8.19
C LEU A 40 -22.00 -7.31 8.23
N PRO A 41 -22.01 -8.66 8.42
CA PRO A 41 -20.77 -9.45 8.39
C PRO A 41 -20.05 -9.46 7.04
N HIS A 42 -20.75 -9.28 5.91
CA HIS A 42 -20.10 -9.21 4.59
C HIS A 42 -19.41 -7.86 4.38
N VAL A 43 -20.04 -6.78 4.86
CA VAL A 43 -19.47 -5.42 4.82
C VAL A 43 -18.24 -5.32 5.72
N ALA A 44 -18.30 -5.89 6.93
CA ALA A 44 -17.16 -5.93 7.84
C ALA A 44 -15.94 -6.68 7.24
N LYS A 45 -16.16 -7.76 6.48
CA LYS A 45 -15.10 -8.50 5.78
C LYS A 45 -14.38 -7.67 4.72
N ILE A 46 -14.97 -6.58 4.24
CA ILE A 46 -14.36 -5.68 3.26
C ILE A 46 -13.71 -4.49 3.98
N VAL A 47 -14.46 -3.82 4.85
CA VAL A 47 -14.02 -2.57 5.50
C VAL A 47 -12.87 -2.81 6.49
N VAL A 48 -12.91 -3.89 7.28
CA VAL A 48 -11.89 -4.16 8.32
C VAL A 48 -10.51 -4.43 7.69
N PRO A 49 -10.37 -5.30 6.67
CA PRO A 49 -9.07 -5.49 6.00
C PRO A 49 -8.57 -4.21 5.32
N LEU A 50 -9.45 -3.43 4.69
CA LEU A 50 -9.12 -2.16 4.06
C LEU A 50 -8.52 -1.17 5.07
N ALA A 51 -9.17 -1.01 6.22
CA ALA A 51 -8.66 -0.18 7.31
C ALA A 51 -7.31 -0.73 7.85
N GLY A 52 -7.20 -2.04 8.03
CA GLY A 52 -5.97 -2.70 8.47
C GLY A 52 -4.79 -2.44 7.53
N VAL A 53 -5.00 -2.57 6.22
CA VAL A 53 -3.98 -2.30 5.20
C VAL A 53 -3.61 -0.82 5.15
N ALA A 54 -4.58 0.09 5.29
CA ALA A 54 -4.32 1.52 5.34
C ALA A 54 -3.44 1.91 6.55
N VAL A 55 -3.75 1.39 7.74
CA VAL A 55 -2.94 1.61 8.95
C VAL A 55 -1.56 0.96 8.82
N LEU A 56 -1.48 -0.22 8.22
CA LEU A 56 -0.20 -0.91 8.00
C LEU A 56 0.67 -0.16 6.99
N ALA A 57 0.11 0.35 5.90
CA ALA A 57 0.83 1.19 4.93
C ALA A 57 1.29 2.53 5.54
N TRP A 58 0.62 3.00 6.59
CA TRP A 58 1.05 4.18 7.33
C TRP A 58 2.28 3.91 8.19
N THR A 59 2.28 2.81 8.95
CA THR A 59 3.35 2.48 9.90
C THR A 59 4.55 1.79 9.24
N ARG A 60 4.30 0.92 8.26
CA ARG A 60 5.30 0.13 7.55
C ARG A 60 4.95 0.08 6.05
N PRO A 61 5.35 1.10 5.27
CA PRO A 61 4.92 1.25 3.87
C PRO A 61 5.29 0.04 2.99
N PHE A 62 6.45 -0.57 3.21
CA PHE A 62 6.85 -1.78 2.47
C PHE A 62 5.88 -2.96 2.70
N TRP A 63 5.62 -3.30 3.96
CA TRP A 63 4.72 -4.40 4.33
C TRP A 63 3.28 -4.09 3.95
N GLY A 64 2.83 -2.84 4.14
CA GLY A 64 1.52 -2.39 3.68
C GLY A 64 1.37 -2.54 2.16
N GLY A 65 2.40 -2.18 1.39
CA GLY A 65 2.44 -2.38 -0.05
C GLY A 65 2.35 -3.86 -0.46
N LEU A 66 3.08 -4.76 0.22
CA LEU A 66 3.00 -6.20 -0.06
C LEU A 66 1.62 -6.79 0.25
N VAL A 67 1.03 -6.43 1.38
CA VAL A 67 -0.32 -6.91 1.74
C VAL A 67 -1.36 -6.34 0.76
N LEU A 68 -1.23 -5.08 0.37
CA LEU A 68 -2.08 -4.48 -0.66
C LEU A 68 -1.94 -5.18 -2.01
N LEU A 69 -0.72 -5.58 -2.40
CA LEU A 69 -0.47 -6.35 -3.62
C LEU A 69 -1.16 -7.72 -3.58
N ALA A 70 -1.02 -8.44 -2.46
CA ALA A 70 -1.71 -9.72 -2.25
C ALA A 70 -3.23 -9.55 -2.31
N GLY A 71 -3.76 -8.47 -1.72
CA GLY A 71 -5.18 -8.12 -1.81
C GLY A 71 -5.64 -7.79 -3.23
N ALA A 72 -4.82 -7.09 -4.02
CA ALA A 72 -5.11 -6.79 -5.42
C ALA A 72 -5.18 -8.07 -6.27
N LEU A 73 -4.26 -9.01 -6.07
CA LEU A 73 -4.28 -10.31 -6.75
C LEU A 73 -5.48 -11.16 -6.32
N LEU A 74 -5.78 -11.19 -5.02
CA LEU A 74 -6.91 -11.94 -4.49
C LEU A 74 -8.24 -11.40 -5.02
N THR A 75 -8.41 -10.07 -5.07
CA THR A 75 -9.61 -9.44 -5.66
C THR A 75 -9.69 -9.68 -7.17
N ALA A 76 -8.55 -9.66 -7.88
CA ALA A 76 -8.51 -10.00 -9.30
C ALA A 76 -8.99 -11.45 -9.57
N TRP A 77 -8.68 -12.38 -8.68
CA TRP A 77 -9.09 -13.77 -8.76
C TRP A 77 -10.55 -14.01 -8.30
N TYR A 78 -10.99 -13.31 -7.25
CA TYR A 78 -12.30 -13.52 -6.64
C TYR A 78 -13.48 -12.94 -7.45
N PHE A 79 -13.31 -11.78 -8.09
CA PHE A 79 -14.41 -11.15 -8.84
C PHE A 79 -14.53 -11.75 -10.25
N GLU A 80 -15.68 -12.37 -10.54
CA GLU A 80 -16.00 -12.86 -11.89
C GLU A 80 -16.32 -11.71 -12.86
N HIS A 81 -16.94 -10.65 -12.36
CA HIS A 81 -17.33 -9.51 -13.19
C HIS A 81 -16.12 -8.64 -13.54
N SER A 82 -15.82 -8.54 -14.84
CA SER A 82 -14.66 -7.81 -15.38
C SER A 82 -14.56 -6.36 -14.90
N ALA A 83 -15.67 -5.61 -14.88
CA ALA A 83 -15.68 -4.21 -14.45
C ALA A 83 -15.29 -4.04 -12.97
N ALA A 84 -15.90 -4.83 -12.07
CA ALA A 84 -15.55 -4.82 -10.65
C ALA A 84 -14.11 -5.26 -10.41
N ARG A 85 -13.66 -6.29 -11.14
CA ARG A 85 -12.29 -6.78 -11.11
C ARG A 85 -11.29 -5.66 -11.39
N PHE A 86 -11.46 -4.93 -12.49
CA PHE A 86 -10.52 -3.86 -12.87
C PHE A 86 -10.61 -2.64 -11.95
N MET A 87 -11.81 -2.22 -11.53
CA MET A 87 -11.97 -1.06 -10.64
C MET A 87 -11.36 -1.27 -9.25
N LEU A 88 -11.35 -2.50 -8.73
CA LEU A 88 -10.74 -2.82 -7.44
C LEU A 88 -9.25 -3.14 -7.56
N SER A 89 -8.89 -4.09 -8.43
CA SER A 89 -7.54 -4.64 -8.46
C SER A 89 -6.51 -3.67 -9.04
N LEU A 90 -6.87 -2.90 -10.07
CA LEU A 90 -5.91 -2.11 -10.82
C LEU A 90 -5.37 -0.91 -10.02
N PRO A 91 -6.21 -0.09 -9.35
CA PRO A 91 -5.71 0.96 -8.47
C PRO A 91 -4.96 0.41 -7.26
N ALA A 92 -5.43 -0.71 -6.67
CA ALA A 92 -4.77 -1.36 -5.55
C ALA A 92 -3.36 -1.86 -5.93
N MET A 93 -3.22 -2.46 -7.11
CA MET A 93 -1.95 -2.94 -7.65
C MET A 93 -0.98 -1.79 -7.93
N LEU A 94 -1.45 -0.68 -8.53
CA LEU A 94 -0.64 0.51 -8.75
C LEU A 94 -0.13 1.11 -7.43
N LEU A 95 -1.02 1.26 -6.45
CA LEU A 95 -0.65 1.77 -5.12
C LEU A 95 0.32 0.84 -4.41
N ALA A 96 0.11 -0.47 -4.49
CA ALA A 96 1.00 -1.46 -3.91
C ALA A 96 2.42 -1.37 -4.48
N VAL A 97 2.54 -1.30 -5.80
CA VAL A 97 3.84 -1.13 -6.48
C VAL A 97 4.50 0.19 -6.05
N MET A 98 3.74 1.30 -6.00
CA MET A 98 4.28 2.58 -5.52
C MET A 98 4.84 2.46 -4.09
N PHE A 99 4.09 1.88 -3.15
CA PHE A 99 4.55 1.71 -1.77
C PHE A 99 5.80 0.84 -1.66
N VAL A 100 5.87 -0.27 -2.40
CA VAL A 100 7.03 -1.17 -2.39
C VAL A 100 8.27 -0.48 -2.99
N VAL A 101 8.11 0.20 -4.12
CA VAL A 101 9.21 0.89 -4.81
C VAL A 101 9.73 2.06 -3.98
N ILE A 102 8.84 2.93 -3.47
CA ILE A 102 9.24 4.09 -2.66
C ILE A 102 9.96 3.63 -1.38
N ALA A 103 9.42 2.62 -0.69
CA ALA A 103 10.03 2.10 0.53
C ALA A 103 11.40 1.44 0.28
N ARG A 104 11.61 0.82 -0.89
CA ARG A 104 12.91 0.24 -1.25
C ARG A 104 13.99 1.30 -1.45
N PHE A 105 13.65 2.44 -2.06
CA PHE A 105 14.59 3.54 -2.25
C PHE A 105 14.93 4.25 -0.94
N ASP A 106 13.99 4.29 0.02
CA ASP A 106 14.19 4.90 1.33
C ASP A 106 15.16 4.11 2.23
N SER A 107 15.26 2.78 2.05
CA SER A 107 16.13 1.89 2.85
C SER A 107 17.59 1.78 2.38
N GLN A 108 17.94 2.34 1.21
CA GLN A 108 19.30 2.26 0.62
C GLN A 108 20.35 3.27 1.16
N PRO A 109 20.02 4.48 1.68
CA PRO A 109 21.05 5.47 2.02
C PRO A 109 21.92 5.05 3.21
N GLU A 110 21.39 4.31 4.19
CA GLU A 110 22.17 3.86 5.36
C GLU A 110 23.19 2.75 5.03
N GLN A 111 22.87 1.87 4.06
CA GLN A 111 23.77 0.78 3.68
C GLN A 111 25.06 1.27 3.00
N THR A 112 24.97 2.39 2.27
CA THR A 112 26.12 2.99 1.59
C THR A 112 27.12 3.58 2.59
N LEU A 113 26.62 4.15 3.70
CA LEU A 113 27.46 4.73 4.76
C LEU A 113 28.15 3.65 5.61
N GLN A 114 27.44 2.56 5.96
CA GLN A 114 28.04 1.43 6.70
C GLN A 114 29.08 0.66 5.87
N ARG A 115 28.95 0.63 4.55
CA ARG A 115 29.92 -0.05 3.68
C ARG A 115 31.24 0.71 3.57
N GLY A 116 31.21 2.04 3.65
CA GLY A 116 32.41 2.88 3.64
C GLY A 116 33.21 2.75 4.94
N SER A 117 32.55 2.74 6.09
CA SER A 117 33.24 2.65 7.40
C SER A 117 33.98 1.33 7.62
N HIS A 118 33.48 0.22 7.06
CA HIS A 118 34.16 -1.08 7.16
C HIS A 118 35.34 -1.24 6.19
N GLN A 119 35.45 -0.40 5.17
CA GLN A 119 36.50 -0.53 4.17
C GLN A 119 37.79 0.19 4.62
N ASP A 120 37.66 1.31 5.33
CA ASP A 120 38.79 2.07 5.90
C ASP A 120 39.51 1.35 7.06
N GLU A 121 38.84 0.44 7.78
CA GLU A 121 39.48 -0.33 8.88
C GLU A 121 40.31 -1.53 8.40
N SER A 122 40.29 -1.85 7.11
CA SER A 122 40.90 -3.07 6.56
C SER A 122 42.19 -2.85 5.77
N GLU A 123 42.82 -1.68 5.89
CA GLU A 123 44.15 -1.40 5.34
C GLU A 123 45.22 -1.43 6.46
N PRO A 124 45.71 -2.62 6.87
CA PRO A 124 46.86 -2.72 7.76
C PRO A 124 48.15 -2.41 6.99
N THR A 125 48.86 -1.39 7.44
CA THR A 125 50.27 -1.08 7.11
C THR A 125 51.22 -2.19 7.50
#